data_AF-A0A432HZS8-F1
#
_entry.id   AF-A0A432HZS8-F1
#
_cell.length_a   1.000
_cell.length_b   1.000
_cell.length_c   1.000
_cell.angle_alpha   90.00
_cell.angle_beta   90.00
_cell.angle_gamma   90.00
#
_symmetry.space_group_name_H-M   'P 1'
#
loop_
_entity.id
_entity.type
_entity.pdbx_description
1 polymer ?
#
loop_
_entity_poly.entity_id
_entity_poly.type
_entity_poly.pdbx_seq_one_letter_code
_entity_poly.pdbx_strand_id
1 'polypeptide(L)'
;SALHASLVTTVGEVHQVARRLERLVEFHDWQHNFMFRPVAALLLWELHCAFAVESWRARYGAAVPKWLRHVGEFEALAALGTYAYEHPADVYPELVDVDGPPVYEAEALAHPLIPTAVTVANDVTLGADPQVLIVSGSNMSGKTTLLRSVGVSTVMALMGAPVRARRLRLSPVALGATLRIEESLQAGRSRFYSEVLRLGQIVTLAQAGPLLFLLDELFHGTNSHDRTEGARGLLRSLVSLGAVGLVTTHDLALAEIANRMAPAARNVHFDDSLVAGKMRFDYRLKPGPVTRSNALAIMRAVGLEVTATEDGSD
;
A
#
# COMPACT_ATOMS: atom_id res chain seq x y z
N SER A 1 25.95 10.54 -11.62
CA SER A 1 24.54 10.89 -11.39
C SER A 1 24.41 12.39 -11.13
N ALA A 2 23.30 13.02 -11.50
CA ALA A 2 23.07 14.47 -11.30
C ALA A 2 23.25 14.91 -9.82
N LEU A 3 22.99 14.00 -8.87
CA LEU A 3 23.22 14.18 -7.44
C LEU A 3 24.70 14.44 -7.10
N HIS A 4 25.62 13.61 -7.63
CA HIS A 4 27.06 13.75 -7.41
C HIS A 4 27.61 15.05 -8.03
N ALA A 5 27.13 15.44 -9.21
CA ALA A 5 27.52 16.69 -9.86
C ALA A 5 27.04 17.94 -9.10
N SER A 6 25.89 17.88 -8.42
CA SER A 6 25.40 18.99 -7.59
C SER A 6 26.14 19.11 -6.24
N LEU A 7 26.64 18.01 -5.69
CA LEU A 7 27.30 17.98 -4.39
C LEU A 7 28.76 18.48 -4.48
N VAL A 8 29.49 18.12 -5.53
CA VAL A 8 30.95 18.35 -5.60
C VAL A 8 31.33 19.84 -5.76
N THR A 9 30.47 20.69 -6.31
CA THR A 9 30.74 22.13 -6.46
C THR A 9 30.17 22.99 -5.33
N THR A 10 29.28 22.48 -4.47
CA THR A 10 28.56 23.29 -3.47
C THR A 10 28.81 22.93 -2.01
N VAL A 11 29.28 21.72 -1.69
CA VAL A 11 29.39 21.25 -0.28
C VAL A 11 30.29 22.16 0.58
N GLY A 12 31.39 22.66 0.02
CA GLY A 12 32.27 23.61 0.72
C GLY A 12 31.61 24.97 1.00
N GLU A 13 30.75 25.45 0.10
CA GLU A 13 30.03 26.71 0.24
C GLU A 13 28.83 26.57 1.19
N VAL A 14 28.07 25.48 1.11
CA VAL A 14 26.89 25.23 1.97
C VAL A 14 27.30 25.11 3.43
N HIS A 15 28.35 24.36 3.75
CA HIS A 15 28.85 24.22 5.12
C HIS A 15 29.26 25.57 5.72
N GLN A 16 29.96 26.40 4.95
CA GLN A 16 30.36 27.74 5.40
C GLN A 16 29.16 28.66 5.61
N VAL A 17 28.15 28.57 4.75
CA VAL A 17 26.92 29.36 4.86
C VAL A 17 26.09 28.93 6.07
N ALA A 18 25.96 27.62 6.33
CA ALA A 18 25.29 27.07 7.51
C ALA A 18 26.01 27.48 8.81
N ARG A 19 27.34 27.31 8.87
CA ARG A 19 28.17 27.77 10.00
C ARG A 19 28.11 29.28 10.24
N ARG A 20 27.80 30.07 9.21
CA ARG A 20 27.60 31.51 9.38
C ARG A 20 26.26 31.81 10.06
N LEU A 21 25.21 31.07 9.72
CA LEU A 21 23.93 31.20 10.42
C LEU A 21 24.05 30.73 11.87
N GLU A 22 24.67 29.58 12.11
CA GLU A 22 24.92 29.04 13.46
C GLU A 22 25.60 30.09 14.35
N ARG A 23 26.70 30.69 13.87
CA ARG A 23 27.37 31.79 14.59
C ARG A 23 26.49 33.01 14.83
N LEU A 24 25.60 33.37 13.90
CA LEU A 24 24.67 34.49 14.10
C LEU A 24 23.63 34.18 15.18
N VAL A 25 23.17 32.92 15.27
CA VAL A 25 22.28 32.46 16.34
C VAL A 25 23.02 32.44 17.68
N GLU A 26 24.24 31.89 17.73
CA GLU A 26 25.08 31.94 18.93
C GLU A 26 25.33 33.38 19.41
N PHE A 27 25.65 34.31 18.49
CA PHE A 27 25.82 35.72 18.83
C PHE A 27 24.52 36.36 19.33
N HIS A 28 23.37 35.98 18.79
CA HIS A 28 22.08 36.42 19.33
C HIS A 28 21.90 35.91 20.77
N ASP A 29 22.19 34.63 21.02
CA ASP A 29 22.05 34.02 22.35
C ASP A 29 22.92 34.69 23.42
N TRP A 30 24.05 35.30 23.04
CA TRP A 30 24.93 36.03 23.97
C TRP A 30 24.22 37.18 24.69
N GLN A 31 23.16 37.76 24.12
CA GLN A 31 22.40 38.83 24.77
C GLN A 31 21.73 38.38 26.08
N HIS A 32 21.56 37.07 26.28
CA HIS A 32 20.98 36.49 27.48
C HIS A 32 22.03 36.26 28.59
N ASN A 33 23.32 36.46 28.31
CA ASN A 33 24.36 36.40 29.33
C ASN A 33 24.28 37.61 30.26
N PHE A 34 24.15 37.35 31.58
CA PHE A 34 24.00 38.39 32.61
C PHE A 34 25.07 39.49 32.53
N MET A 35 26.33 39.10 32.30
CA MET A 35 27.47 40.03 32.21
C MET A 35 27.48 40.84 30.90
N PHE A 36 26.95 40.29 29.80
CA PHE A 36 26.99 40.93 28.48
C PHE A 36 25.75 41.79 28.22
N ARG A 37 24.63 41.54 28.90
CA ARG A 37 23.37 42.26 28.71
C ARG A 37 23.45 43.81 28.75
N PRO A 38 24.17 44.47 29.68
CA PRO A 38 24.29 45.93 29.65
C PRO A 38 25.06 46.44 28.42
N VAL A 39 26.07 45.69 27.96
CA VAL A 39 26.83 45.99 26.75
C VAL A 39 25.97 45.76 25.50
N ALA A 40 25.21 44.66 25.47
CA ALA A 40 24.29 44.34 24.38
C ALA A 40 23.22 45.43 24.19
N ALA A 41 22.67 45.95 25.30
CA ALA A 41 21.70 47.04 25.27
C ALA A 41 22.31 48.36 24.74
N LEU A 42 23.51 48.72 25.21
CA LEU A 42 24.21 49.92 24.76
C LEU A 42 24.53 49.89 23.26
N LEU A 43 24.90 48.71 22.76
CA LEU A 43 25.29 48.52 21.36
C LEU A 43 24.13 48.20 20.42
N LEU A 44 22.88 48.21 20.89
CA LEU A 44 21.71 47.76 20.12
C LEU A 44 21.94 46.39 19.46
N TRP A 45 22.59 45.48 20.20
CA TRP A 45 23.10 44.21 19.68
C TRP A 45 22.03 43.36 18.99
N GLU A 46 20.83 43.30 19.57
CA GLU A 46 19.68 42.59 19.02
C GLU A 46 19.34 43.08 17.59
N LEU A 47 19.38 44.40 17.35
CA LEU A 47 19.09 44.99 16.05
C LEU A 47 20.17 44.62 15.02
N HIS A 48 21.44 44.62 15.42
CA HIS A 48 22.54 44.19 14.57
C HIS A 48 22.44 42.70 14.19
N CYS A 49 22.13 41.83 15.15
CA CYS A 49 21.88 40.41 14.89
C CYS A 49 20.67 40.21 13.97
N ALA A 50 19.57 40.95 14.19
CA ALA A 50 18.38 40.88 13.34
C ALA A 50 18.70 41.26 11.88
N PHE A 51 19.41 42.37 11.65
CA PHE A 51 19.83 42.76 10.29
C PHE A 51 20.80 41.75 9.65
N ALA A 52 21.71 41.17 10.44
CA ALA A 52 22.64 40.17 9.95
C ALA A 52 21.95 38.86 9.56
N VAL A 53 20.97 38.41 10.36
CA VAL A 53 20.13 37.25 10.05
C VAL A 53 19.23 37.54 8.84
N GLU A 54 18.64 38.73 8.74
CA GLU A 54 17.84 39.14 7.59
C GLU A 54 18.68 39.18 6.31
N SER A 55 19.90 39.71 6.37
CA SER A 55 20.84 39.73 5.25
C SER A 55 21.24 38.32 4.82
N TRP A 56 21.44 37.41 5.79
CA TRP A 56 21.69 36.00 5.51
C TRP A 56 20.48 35.36 4.84
N ARG A 57 19.27 35.59 5.35
CA ARG A 57 18.00 35.07 4.82
C ARG A 57 17.76 35.58 3.40
N ALA A 58 17.97 36.87 3.14
CA ALA A 58 17.82 37.47 1.82
C ALA A 58 18.79 36.86 0.79
N ARG A 59 20.01 36.51 1.22
CA ARG A 59 21.04 35.96 0.33
C ARG A 59 20.93 34.45 0.11
N TYR A 60 20.54 33.68 1.14
CA TYR A 60 20.62 32.21 1.13
C TYR A 60 19.30 31.51 1.47
N GLY A 61 18.31 32.21 2.01
CA GLY A 61 17.05 31.63 2.47
C GLY A 61 16.29 30.87 1.39
N ALA A 62 16.34 31.34 0.14
CA ALA A 62 15.74 30.64 -1.01
C ALA A 62 16.41 29.29 -1.33
N ALA A 63 17.68 29.10 -0.94
CA ALA A 63 18.42 27.86 -1.15
C ALA A 63 18.18 26.80 -0.05
N VAL A 64 17.78 27.22 1.15
CA VAL A 64 17.58 26.33 2.30
C VAL A 64 16.60 25.19 2.02
N PRO A 65 15.40 25.42 1.44
CA PRO A 65 14.48 24.31 1.12
C PRO A 65 15.09 23.29 0.16
N LYS A 66 15.94 23.72 -0.77
CA LYS A 66 16.64 22.85 -1.71
C LYS A 66 17.65 21.96 -0.98
N TRP A 67 18.41 22.52 -0.03
CA TRP A 67 19.36 21.75 0.78
C TRP A 67 18.64 20.74 1.67
N LEU A 68 17.57 21.15 2.36
CA LEU A 68 16.77 20.25 3.18
C LEU A 68 16.17 19.10 2.35
N ARG A 69 15.70 19.37 1.13
CA ARG A 69 15.23 18.32 0.22
C ARG A 69 16.34 17.32 -0.11
N HIS A 70 17.56 17.78 -0.37
CA HIS A 70 18.68 16.89 -0.66
C HIS A 70 19.13 16.06 0.54
N VAL A 71 19.11 16.62 1.75
CA VAL A 71 19.33 15.85 2.99
C VAL A 71 18.23 14.80 3.16
N GLY A 72 16.96 15.18 2.96
CA GLY A 72 15.85 14.23 3.02
C GLY A 72 15.94 13.11 1.98
N GLU A 73 16.36 13.40 0.75
CA GLU A 73 16.63 12.39 -0.29
C GLU A 73 17.73 11.43 0.15
N PHE A 74 18.82 11.94 0.74
CA PHE A 74 19.91 11.11 1.25
C PHE A 74 19.45 10.21 2.42
N GLU A 75 18.71 10.77 3.38
CA GLU A 75 18.15 10.01 4.51
C GLU A 75 17.18 8.92 4.05
N ALA A 76 16.31 9.22 3.08
CA ALA A 76 15.38 8.24 2.51
C ALA A 76 16.12 7.08 1.82
N LEU A 77 17.15 7.39 1.02
CA LEU A 77 17.98 6.37 0.37
C LEU A 77 18.78 5.55 1.39
N ALA A 78 19.30 6.18 2.44
CA ALA A 78 19.99 5.48 3.53
C ALA A 78 19.03 4.53 4.27
N ALA A 79 17.79 4.94 4.53
CA ALA A 79 16.78 4.10 5.16
C ALA A 79 16.46 2.86 4.31
N LEU A 80 16.30 3.03 2.99
CA LEU A 80 16.12 1.91 2.05
C LEU A 80 17.34 0.98 2.02
N GLY A 81 18.55 1.54 2.03
CA GLY A 81 19.79 0.77 2.11
C GLY A 81 19.91 -0.05 3.39
N THR A 82 19.56 0.54 4.53
CA THR A 82 19.52 -0.16 5.83
C THR A 82 18.49 -1.29 5.81
N TYR A 83 17.28 -1.05 5.28
CA TYR A 83 16.27 -2.08 5.16
C TYR A 83 16.76 -3.27 4.32
N ALA A 84 17.42 -3.00 3.19
CA ALA A 84 17.99 -4.03 2.32
C ALA A 84 19.12 -4.82 3.02
N TYR A 85 19.96 -4.14 3.80
CA TYR A 85 21.01 -4.79 4.58
C TYR A 85 20.45 -5.71 5.67
N GLU A 86 19.38 -5.30 6.34
CA GLU A 86 18.70 -6.11 7.36
C GLU A 86 17.93 -7.30 6.79
N HIS A 87 17.58 -7.25 5.50
CA HIS A 87 16.77 -8.28 4.82
C HIS A 87 17.47 -8.83 3.57
N PRO A 88 18.61 -9.55 3.71
CA PRO A 88 19.40 -10.01 2.58
C PRO A 88 18.71 -11.06 1.70
N ALA A 89 17.62 -11.67 2.18
CA ALA A 89 16.80 -12.61 1.40
C ALA A 89 15.74 -11.91 0.54
N ASP A 90 15.47 -10.63 0.79
CA ASP A 90 14.48 -9.86 0.03
C ASP A 90 15.08 -9.42 -1.30
N VAL A 91 14.28 -9.47 -2.36
CA VAL A 91 14.74 -9.29 -3.74
C VAL A 91 14.35 -7.93 -4.27
N TYR A 92 15.23 -7.32 -5.07
CA TYR A 92 14.83 -6.14 -5.84
C TYR A 92 13.88 -6.55 -6.97
N PRO A 93 12.79 -5.81 -7.18
CA PRO A 93 11.82 -6.11 -8.22
C PRO A 93 12.37 -5.86 -9.62
N GLU A 94 11.84 -6.59 -10.59
CA GLU A 94 12.04 -6.34 -12.02
C GLU A 94 10.90 -5.43 -12.52
N LEU A 95 11.21 -4.16 -12.82
CA LEU A 95 10.25 -3.25 -13.43
C LEU A 95 10.15 -3.49 -14.93
N VAL A 96 8.94 -3.74 -15.43
CA VAL A 96 8.71 -4.03 -16.85
C VAL A 96 7.69 -3.11 -17.48
N ASP A 97 8.08 -2.54 -18.61
CA ASP A 97 7.18 -1.80 -19.50
C ASP A 97 6.60 -2.77 -20.52
N VAL A 98 5.27 -2.76 -20.68
CA VAL A 98 4.55 -3.73 -21.51
C VAL A 98 3.51 -3.02 -22.36
N ASP A 99 3.41 -3.41 -23.63
CA ASP A 99 2.34 -2.98 -24.52
C ASP A 99 1.06 -3.76 -24.17
N GLY A 100 0.27 -3.25 -23.23
CA GLY A 100 -0.99 -3.87 -22.80
C GLY A 100 -1.32 -3.64 -21.33
N PRO A 101 -2.17 -4.50 -20.73
CA PRO A 101 -2.46 -4.44 -19.29
C PRO A 101 -1.16 -4.59 -18.47
N PRO A 102 -1.01 -3.83 -17.37
CA PRO A 102 0.17 -3.90 -16.52
C PRO A 102 0.34 -5.30 -15.92
N VAL A 103 1.60 -5.69 -15.72
CA VAL A 103 1.95 -6.99 -15.15
C VAL A 103 2.16 -6.88 -13.64
N TYR A 104 1.73 -7.90 -12.91
CA TYR A 104 2.14 -8.15 -11.53
C TYR A 104 2.34 -9.66 -11.34
N GLU A 105 3.59 -10.09 -11.30
CA GLU A 105 4.03 -11.48 -11.19
C GLU A 105 4.92 -11.63 -9.96
N ALA A 106 4.38 -12.23 -8.90
CA ALA A 106 5.09 -12.48 -7.66
C ALA A 106 5.19 -13.98 -7.41
N GLU A 107 6.39 -14.46 -7.11
CA GLU A 107 6.66 -15.83 -6.67
C GLU A 107 7.00 -15.82 -5.18
N ALA A 108 6.32 -16.65 -4.40
CA ALA A 108 6.46 -16.75 -2.95
C ALA A 108 6.41 -15.38 -2.25
N LEU A 109 5.42 -14.55 -2.59
CA LEU A 109 5.17 -13.26 -1.96
C LEU A 109 4.72 -13.45 -0.50
N ALA A 110 5.34 -12.72 0.42
CA ALA A 110 4.94 -12.68 1.82
C ALA A 110 4.85 -11.24 2.34
N HIS A 111 4.05 -11.03 3.39
CA HIS A 111 3.91 -9.72 4.00
C HIS A 111 5.16 -9.38 4.85
N PRO A 112 5.83 -8.23 4.65
CA PRO A 112 7.08 -7.91 5.35
C PRO A 112 6.92 -7.75 6.87
N LEU A 113 5.74 -7.34 7.34
CA LEU A 113 5.44 -7.21 8.77
C LEU A 113 5.04 -8.53 9.47
N ILE A 114 4.90 -9.64 8.75
CA ILE A 114 4.61 -10.95 9.35
C ILE A 114 5.93 -11.69 9.58
N PRO A 115 6.21 -12.18 10.80
CA PRO A 115 7.46 -12.89 11.08
C PRO A 115 7.64 -14.11 10.17
N THR A 116 8.86 -14.28 9.65
CA THR A 116 9.20 -15.37 8.70
C THR A 116 8.86 -16.76 9.24
N ALA A 117 8.90 -16.95 10.56
CA ALA A 117 8.59 -18.22 11.22
C ALA A 117 7.12 -18.67 11.07
N VAL A 118 6.19 -17.74 10.83
CA VAL A 118 4.74 -18.01 10.74
C VAL A 118 4.12 -17.58 9.42
N THR A 119 4.87 -16.87 8.59
CA THR A 119 4.37 -16.37 7.31
C THR A 119 4.22 -17.51 6.30
N VAL A 120 3.16 -17.45 5.48
CA VAL A 120 2.96 -18.36 4.36
C VAL A 120 3.02 -17.55 3.08
N ALA A 121 4.01 -17.87 2.26
CA ALA A 121 4.25 -17.21 0.99
C ALA A 121 3.31 -17.73 -0.10
N ASN A 122 2.86 -16.85 -0.99
CA ASN A 122 1.90 -17.15 -2.05
C ASN A 122 2.32 -16.59 -3.40
N ASP A 123 2.03 -17.32 -4.46
CA ASP A 123 2.25 -16.85 -5.83
C ASP A 123 1.06 -15.99 -6.28
N VAL A 124 1.32 -14.93 -7.03
CA VAL A 124 0.30 -14.03 -7.59
C VAL A 124 0.67 -13.66 -9.01
N THR A 125 -0.27 -13.80 -9.93
CA THR A 125 -0.05 -13.47 -11.35
C THR A 125 -1.25 -12.68 -11.88
N LEU A 126 -0.97 -11.47 -12.37
CA LEU A 126 -1.88 -10.58 -13.07
C LEU A 126 -1.20 -10.03 -14.31
N GLY A 127 -2.00 -9.80 -15.36
CA GLY A 127 -1.54 -9.24 -16.62
C GLY A 127 -2.66 -9.33 -17.64
N ALA A 128 -2.34 -9.61 -18.90
CA ALA A 128 -3.35 -9.82 -19.93
C ALA A 128 -4.27 -11.04 -19.65
N ASP A 129 -3.75 -12.08 -18.97
CA ASP A 129 -4.52 -13.26 -18.58
C ASP A 129 -4.02 -13.88 -17.25
N PRO A 130 -4.73 -13.69 -16.13
CA PRO A 130 -5.93 -12.86 -15.97
C PRO A 130 -5.58 -11.41 -15.63
N GLN A 131 -6.48 -10.48 -15.96
CA GLN A 131 -6.46 -9.11 -15.42
C GLN A 131 -7.01 -9.07 -14.00
N VAL A 132 -7.92 -9.98 -13.64
CA VAL A 132 -8.61 -9.96 -12.33
C VAL A 132 -8.51 -11.30 -11.63
N LEU A 133 -8.11 -11.28 -10.36
CA LEU A 133 -8.24 -12.43 -9.47
C LEU A 133 -9.39 -12.19 -8.49
N ILE A 134 -10.38 -13.08 -8.52
CA ILE A 134 -11.43 -13.14 -7.52
C ILE A 134 -11.00 -14.11 -6.43
N VAL A 135 -10.68 -13.57 -5.25
CA VAL A 135 -10.15 -14.28 -4.10
C VAL A 135 -11.29 -14.61 -3.14
N SER A 136 -11.65 -15.89 -3.08
CA SER A 136 -12.70 -16.41 -2.21
C SER A 136 -12.14 -17.14 -0.97
N GLY A 137 -12.97 -17.34 0.05
CA GLY A 137 -12.60 -18.05 1.27
C GLY A 137 -13.30 -17.51 2.51
N SER A 138 -13.23 -18.24 3.62
CA SER A 138 -13.81 -17.84 4.91
C SER A 138 -13.15 -16.59 5.49
N ASN A 139 -13.81 -15.96 6.47
CA ASN A 139 -13.18 -14.89 7.24
C ASN A 139 -11.97 -15.45 7.98
N MET A 140 -10.91 -14.64 8.11
CA MET A 140 -9.62 -15.03 8.72
C MET A 140 -8.73 -15.98 7.90
N SER A 141 -9.14 -16.39 6.69
CA SER A 141 -8.36 -17.31 5.84
C SER A 141 -7.12 -16.72 5.17
N GLY A 142 -6.89 -15.40 5.29
CA GLY A 142 -5.72 -14.71 4.72
C GLY A 142 -5.99 -13.81 3.52
N LYS A 143 -7.25 -13.67 3.06
CA LYS A 143 -7.63 -12.82 1.91
C LYS A 143 -7.12 -11.37 2.01
N THR A 144 -7.45 -10.67 3.09
CA THR A 144 -7.02 -9.27 3.30
C THR A 144 -5.50 -9.18 3.46
N THR A 145 -4.85 -10.19 4.04
CA THR A 145 -3.39 -10.26 4.15
C THR A 145 -2.74 -10.36 2.77
N LEU A 146 -3.31 -11.16 1.85
CA LEU A 146 -2.84 -11.23 0.47
C LEU A 146 -2.93 -9.88 -0.23
N LEU A 147 -4.09 -9.21 -0.16
CA LEU A 147 -4.27 -7.87 -0.74
C LEU A 147 -3.25 -6.87 -0.19
N ARG A 148 -3.06 -6.84 1.14
CA ARG A 148 -2.06 -5.98 1.78
C ARG A 148 -0.65 -6.33 1.34
N SER A 149 -0.31 -7.61 1.18
CA SER A 149 1.01 -8.04 0.70
C SER A 149 1.27 -7.54 -0.72
N VAL A 150 0.29 -7.64 -1.61
CA VAL A 150 0.37 -7.12 -2.98
C VAL A 150 0.53 -5.60 -2.98
N GLY A 151 -0.29 -4.89 -2.20
CA GLY A 151 -0.22 -3.42 -2.12
C GLY A 151 1.09 -2.91 -1.53
N VAL A 152 1.53 -3.47 -0.40
CA VAL A 152 2.79 -3.08 0.27
C VAL A 152 3.99 -3.39 -0.61
N SER A 153 4.06 -4.58 -1.21
CA SER A 153 5.17 -4.91 -2.13
C SER A 153 5.19 -4.02 -3.37
N THR A 154 4.03 -3.61 -3.89
CA THR A 154 3.96 -2.64 -5.00
C THR A 154 4.55 -1.30 -4.60
N VAL A 155 4.16 -0.75 -3.44
CA VAL A 155 4.70 0.53 -2.95
C VAL A 155 6.21 0.44 -2.70
N MET A 156 6.65 -0.63 -2.03
CA MET A 156 8.07 -0.90 -1.78
C MET A 156 8.85 -1.04 -3.08
N ALA A 157 8.32 -1.75 -4.06
CA ALA A 157 8.96 -1.92 -5.34
C ALA A 157 9.12 -0.59 -6.09
N LEU A 158 8.06 0.22 -6.16
CA LEU A 158 8.05 1.49 -6.88
C LEU A 158 8.84 2.60 -6.16
N MET A 159 9.09 2.48 -4.85
CA MET A 159 10.03 3.35 -4.14
C MET A 159 11.50 2.89 -4.25
N GLY A 160 11.77 1.75 -4.89
CA GLY A 160 13.11 1.19 -5.06
C GLY A 160 13.62 0.36 -3.87
N ALA A 161 12.74 -0.15 -3.03
CA ALA A 161 13.07 -1.06 -1.93
C ALA A 161 13.05 -2.54 -2.40
N PRO A 162 13.82 -3.43 -1.76
CA PRO A 162 13.63 -4.86 -1.95
C PRO A 162 12.30 -5.32 -1.32
N VAL A 163 11.76 -6.43 -1.82
CA VAL A 163 10.47 -6.99 -1.40
C VAL A 163 10.63 -8.42 -0.87
N ARG A 164 9.76 -8.79 0.06
CA ARG A 164 9.69 -10.14 0.63
C ARG A 164 9.03 -11.11 -0.35
N ALA A 165 9.77 -11.56 -1.34
CA ALA A 165 9.36 -12.54 -2.34
C ALA A 165 10.58 -13.35 -2.83
N ARG A 166 10.36 -14.49 -3.49
CA ARG A 166 11.41 -15.16 -4.28
C ARG A 166 11.71 -14.39 -5.56
N ARG A 167 10.66 -13.85 -6.19
CA ARG A 167 10.74 -13.00 -7.38
C ARG A 167 9.55 -12.06 -7.40
N LEU A 168 9.76 -10.81 -7.84
CA LEU A 168 8.69 -9.89 -8.18
C LEU A 168 9.00 -9.20 -9.50
N ARG A 169 8.08 -9.29 -10.46
CA ARG A 169 8.11 -8.58 -11.73
C ARG A 169 6.82 -7.79 -11.87
N LEU A 170 6.91 -6.48 -12.06
CA LEU A 170 5.73 -5.62 -12.12
C LEU A 170 5.91 -4.42 -13.04
N SER A 171 4.79 -3.91 -13.57
CA SER A 171 4.78 -2.65 -14.30
C SER A 171 4.66 -1.45 -13.36
N PRO A 172 5.17 -0.26 -13.76
CA PRO A 172 4.87 0.98 -13.08
C PRO A 172 3.35 1.27 -13.12
N VAL A 173 2.70 1.33 -11.96
CA VAL A 173 1.25 1.47 -11.84
C VAL A 173 0.87 2.45 -10.74
N ALA A 174 -0.30 3.08 -10.89
CA ALA A 174 -1.00 3.63 -9.74
C ALA A 174 -1.59 2.48 -8.89
N LEU A 175 -1.70 2.69 -7.58
CA LEU A 175 -2.33 1.74 -6.66
C LEU A 175 -3.68 2.29 -6.18
N GLY A 176 -4.77 1.61 -6.54
CA GLY A 176 -6.12 1.95 -6.07
C GLY A 176 -6.64 0.89 -5.11
N ALA A 177 -6.84 1.24 -3.83
CA ALA A 177 -7.26 0.26 -2.83
C ALA A 177 -8.51 0.71 -2.07
N THR A 178 -9.47 -0.20 -1.90
CA THR A 178 -10.54 -0.09 -0.90
C THR A 178 -10.43 -1.30 0.02
N LEU A 179 -9.85 -1.09 1.19
CA LEU A 179 -9.72 -2.12 2.23
C LEU A 179 -10.69 -1.80 3.36
N ARG A 180 -11.28 -2.82 3.95
CA ARG A 180 -12.17 -2.63 5.10
C ARG A 180 -11.33 -2.17 6.30
N ILE A 181 -11.65 -0.99 6.83
CA ILE A 181 -11.16 -0.52 8.12
C ILE A 181 -12.26 -0.85 9.11
N GLU A 182 -11.97 -1.65 10.14
CA GLU A 182 -12.88 -1.89 11.25
C GLU A 182 -13.08 -0.56 12.00
N GLU A 183 -14.07 0.22 11.58
CA GLU A 183 -14.45 1.45 12.27
C GLU A 183 -15.87 1.37 12.82
N SER A 184 -15.97 1.91 14.03
CA SER A 184 -17.12 2.10 14.93
C SER A 184 -18.50 2.23 14.26
N LEU A 185 -19.50 1.65 14.93
CA LEU A 185 -20.93 1.40 14.62
C LEU A 185 -21.82 2.60 14.23
N GLN A 186 -21.31 3.69 13.66
CA GLN A 186 -22.16 4.82 13.24
C GLN A 186 -22.28 4.94 11.70
N ALA A 187 -23.54 5.04 11.23
CA ALA A 187 -24.01 5.46 9.90
C ALA A 187 -23.92 4.47 8.71
N GLY A 188 -24.78 3.43 8.69
CA GLY A 188 -24.90 2.47 7.57
C GLY A 188 -25.13 3.09 6.18
N ARG A 189 -25.91 4.18 6.04
CA ARG A 189 -26.12 4.87 4.74
C ARG A 189 -24.92 5.68 4.25
N SER A 190 -24.16 6.28 5.16
CA SER A 190 -22.97 7.07 4.81
C SER A 190 -21.83 6.18 4.29
N ARG A 191 -21.74 4.94 4.80
CA ARG A 191 -20.69 3.99 4.40
C ARG A 191 -20.79 3.53 2.96
N PHE A 192 -21.98 3.07 2.53
CA PHE A 192 -22.18 2.65 1.14
C PHE A 192 -21.88 3.79 0.16
N TYR A 193 -22.36 5.00 0.44
CA TYR A 193 -22.07 6.15 -0.41
C TYR A 193 -20.58 6.50 -0.44
N SER A 194 -19.89 6.46 0.70
CA SER A 194 -18.45 6.69 0.79
C SER A 194 -17.63 5.61 0.09
N GLU A 195 -18.11 4.37 0.08
CA GLU A 195 -17.53 3.26 -0.69
C GLU A 195 -17.68 3.53 -2.18
N VAL A 196 -18.88 3.89 -2.66
CA VAL A 196 -19.13 4.23 -4.06
C VAL A 196 -18.24 5.40 -4.51
N LEU A 197 -18.07 6.44 -3.70
CA LEU A 197 -17.16 7.55 -4.01
C LEU A 197 -15.70 7.09 -4.14
N ARG A 198 -15.22 6.22 -3.26
CA ARG A 198 -13.87 5.64 -3.36
C ARG A 198 -13.70 4.78 -4.61
N LEU A 199 -14.70 3.97 -4.95
CA LEU A 199 -14.69 3.19 -6.20
C LEU A 199 -14.65 4.11 -7.44
N GLY A 200 -15.37 5.24 -7.41
CA GLY A 200 -15.29 6.26 -8.44
C GLY A 200 -13.88 6.83 -8.61
N GLN A 201 -13.16 7.10 -7.51
CA GLN A 201 -11.77 7.56 -7.56
C GLN A 201 -10.84 6.51 -8.18
N ILE A 202 -11.05 5.22 -7.89
CA ILE A 202 -10.28 4.12 -8.50
C ILE A 202 -10.52 4.07 -10.01
N VAL A 203 -11.76 4.26 -10.48
CA VAL A 203 -12.06 4.35 -11.92
C VAL A 203 -11.36 5.55 -12.56
N THR A 204 -11.34 6.71 -11.91
CA THR A 204 -10.60 7.89 -12.40
C THR A 204 -9.11 7.62 -12.52
N LEU A 205 -8.51 6.87 -11.57
CA LEU A 205 -7.11 6.45 -11.67
C LEU A 205 -6.88 5.52 -12.87
N ALA A 206 -7.77 4.56 -13.12
CA ALA A 206 -7.69 3.68 -14.29
C ALA A 206 -7.79 4.43 -15.62
N GLN A 207 -8.57 5.53 -15.67
CA GLN A 207 -8.66 6.38 -16.85
C GLN A 207 -7.39 7.20 -17.09
N ALA A 208 -6.64 7.52 -16.04
CA ALA A 208 -5.42 8.33 -16.12
C ALA A 208 -4.19 7.50 -16.56
N GLY A 209 -4.18 6.18 -16.35
CA GLY A 209 -3.08 5.31 -16.73
C GLY A 209 -3.13 3.92 -16.10
N PRO A 210 -2.02 3.15 -16.19
CA PRO A 210 -1.94 1.80 -15.64
C PRO A 210 -2.28 1.75 -14.15
N LEU A 211 -3.19 0.85 -13.78
CA LEU A 211 -3.72 0.72 -12.42
C LEU A 211 -3.63 -0.72 -11.94
N LEU A 212 -3.13 -0.89 -10.71
CA LEU A 212 -3.34 -2.06 -9.88
C LEU A 212 -4.43 -1.74 -8.84
N PHE A 213 -5.56 -2.45 -8.90
CA PHE A 213 -6.65 -2.28 -7.94
C PHE A 213 -6.71 -3.41 -6.91
N LEU A 214 -7.07 -3.06 -5.66
CA LEU A 214 -7.23 -4.00 -4.54
C LEU A 214 -8.55 -3.71 -3.83
N LEU A 215 -9.55 -4.57 -4.04
CA LEU A 215 -10.91 -4.34 -3.55
C LEU A 215 -11.28 -5.42 -2.52
N ASP A 216 -11.56 -5.01 -1.29
CA ASP A 216 -11.94 -5.91 -0.20
C ASP A 216 -13.46 -5.85 0.04
N GLU A 217 -14.16 -6.98 -0.14
CA GLU A 217 -15.60 -7.15 0.13
C GLU A 217 -16.53 -6.07 -0.48
N LEU A 218 -16.54 -5.94 -1.81
CA LEU A 218 -17.34 -4.92 -2.52
C LEU A 218 -18.83 -4.87 -2.15
N PHE A 219 -19.35 -3.63 -2.07
CA PHE A 219 -20.75 -3.25 -1.87
C PHE A 219 -21.39 -3.91 -0.65
N HIS A 220 -20.69 -3.87 0.48
CA HIS A 220 -21.19 -4.42 1.71
C HIS A 220 -22.39 -3.61 2.22
N GLY A 221 -23.56 -4.25 2.33
CA GLY A 221 -24.78 -3.62 2.88
C GLY A 221 -25.88 -3.30 1.85
N THR A 222 -25.76 -3.79 0.60
CA THR A 222 -26.88 -3.85 -0.36
C THR A 222 -27.35 -5.29 -0.58
N ASN A 223 -28.48 -5.44 -1.29
CA ASN A 223 -29.05 -6.73 -1.68
C ASN A 223 -28.07 -7.54 -2.54
N SER A 224 -28.07 -8.87 -2.40
CA SER A 224 -27.09 -9.76 -3.06
C SER A 224 -27.11 -9.63 -4.60
N HIS A 225 -28.29 -9.41 -5.19
CA HIS A 225 -28.42 -9.20 -6.64
C HIS A 225 -27.72 -7.90 -7.11
N ASP A 226 -28.06 -6.76 -6.49
CA ASP A 226 -27.49 -5.46 -6.82
C ASP A 226 -25.97 -5.42 -6.60
N ARG A 227 -25.50 -6.10 -5.54
CA ARG A 227 -24.08 -6.27 -5.25
C ARG A 227 -23.35 -6.98 -6.39
N THR A 228 -23.88 -8.10 -6.84
CA THR A 228 -23.26 -8.93 -7.88
C THR A 228 -23.23 -8.19 -9.21
N GLU A 229 -24.33 -7.55 -9.60
CA GLU A 229 -24.38 -6.80 -10.86
C GLU A 229 -23.51 -5.54 -10.82
N GLY A 230 -23.53 -4.80 -9.70
CA GLY A 230 -22.66 -3.64 -9.49
C GLY A 230 -21.19 -4.01 -9.53
N ALA A 231 -20.77 -5.07 -8.83
CA ALA A 231 -19.39 -5.55 -8.84
C ALA A 231 -18.95 -5.97 -10.24
N ARG A 232 -19.81 -6.70 -10.96
CA ARG A 232 -19.55 -7.11 -12.34
C ARG A 232 -19.42 -5.91 -13.29
N GLY A 233 -20.30 -4.92 -13.16
CA GLY A 233 -20.25 -3.68 -13.92
C GLY A 233 -18.95 -2.91 -13.70
N LEU A 234 -18.57 -2.72 -12.43
CA LEU A 234 -17.31 -2.07 -12.06
C LEU A 234 -16.10 -2.82 -12.61
N LEU A 235 -16.01 -4.13 -12.40
CA LEU A 235 -14.85 -4.92 -12.83
C LEU A 235 -14.71 -4.93 -14.35
N ARG A 236 -15.80 -5.04 -15.10
CA ARG A 236 -15.76 -4.88 -16.56
C ARG A 236 -15.24 -3.52 -16.98
N SER A 237 -15.67 -2.45 -16.32
CA SER A 237 -15.20 -1.10 -16.59
C SER A 237 -13.68 -1.01 -16.37
N LEU A 238 -13.17 -1.47 -15.23
CA LEU A 238 -11.75 -1.48 -14.91
C LEU A 238 -10.93 -2.32 -15.91
N VAL A 239 -11.39 -3.52 -16.24
CA VAL A 239 -10.78 -4.40 -17.24
C VAL A 239 -10.73 -3.74 -18.61
N SER A 240 -11.81 -3.06 -19.03
CA SER A 240 -11.87 -2.35 -20.31
C SER A 240 -10.92 -1.15 -20.40
N LEU A 241 -10.56 -0.56 -19.26
CA LEU A 241 -9.54 0.49 -19.14
C LEU A 241 -8.11 -0.11 -19.05
N GLY A 242 -7.97 -1.43 -19.13
CA GLY A 242 -6.69 -2.12 -19.05
C GLY A 242 -6.16 -2.29 -17.63
N ALA A 243 -6.94 -1.98 -16.58
CA ALA A 243 -6.49 -2.17 -15.20
C ALA A 243 -6.42 -3.66 -14.82
N VAL A 244 -5.58 -3.96 -13.82
CA VAL A 244 -5.46 -5.30 -13.23
C VAL A 244 -5.66 -5.25 -11.73
N GLY A 245 -6.06 -6.36 -11.09
CA GLY A 245 -6.24 -6.34 -9.65
C GLY A 245 -6.86 -7.55 -9.00
N LEU A 246 -7.02 -7.43 -7.69
CA LEU A 246 -7.61 -8.45 -6.82
C LEU A 246 -8.93 -7.94 -6.25
N VAL A 247 -9.90 -8.85 -6.17
CA VAL A 247 -11.14 -8.63 -5.42
C VAL A 247 -11.31 -9.76 -4.43
N THR A 248 -11.55 -9.45 -3.16
CA THR A 248 -11.94 -10.47 -2.18
C THR A 248 -13.44 -10.58 -2.06
N THR A 249 -13.91 -11.80 -1.76
CA THR A 249 -15.30 -12.05 -1.45
C THR A 249 -15.43 -13.23 -0.49
N HIS A 250 -16.48 -13.23 0.32
CA HIS A 250 -16.99 -14.43 0.99
C HIS A 250 -18.28 -14.94 0.34
N ASP A 251 -18.84 -14.19 -0.63
CA ASP A 251 -20.05 -14.54 -1.38
C ASP A 251 -19.68 -15.37 -2.62
N LEU A 252 -20.24 -16.58 -2.72
CA LEU A 252 -20.08 -17.49 -3.85
C LEU A 252 -20.69 -16.93 -5.14
N ALA A 253 -21.73 -16.08 -5.05
CA ALA A 253 -22.31 -15.42 -6.22
C ALA A 253 -21.32 -14.46 -6.89
N LEU A 254 -20.45 -13.82 -6.10
CA LEU A 254 -19.37 -13.00 -6.64
C LEU A 254 -18.28 -13.85 -7.31
N ALA A 255 -18.06 -15.10 -6.86
CA ALA A 255 -17.13 -16.02 -7.52
C ALA A 255 -17.61 -16.41 -8.93
N GLU A 256 -18.92 -16.43 -9.20
CA GLU A 256 -19.42 -16.65 -10.56
C GLU A 256 -19.03 -15.54 -11.55
N ILE A 257 -18.72 -14.33 -11.06
CA ILE A 257 -18.30 -13.22 -11.93
C ILE A 257 -17.06 -13.61 -12.74
N ALA A 258 -16.13 -14.38 -12.17
CA ALA A 258 -14.95 -14.85 -12.88
C ALA A 258 -15.33 -15.69 -14.10
N ASN A 259 -16.31 -16.59 -13.96
CA ASN A 259 -16.78 -17.42 -15.07
C ASN A 259 -17.41 -16.57 -16.18
N ARG A 260 -18.15 -15.52 -15.82
CA ARG A 260 -18.81 -14.60 -16.78
C ARG A 260 -17.85 -13.62 -17.44
N MET A 261 -16.67 -13.41 -16.85
CA MET A 261 -15.62 -12.51 -17.34
C MET A 261 -14.39 -13.25 -17.88
N ALA A 262 -14.45 -14.59 -17.98
CA ALA A 262 -13.37 -15.38 -18.53
C ALA A 262 -13.07 -14.95 -19.99
N PRO A 263 -11.79 -14.87 -20.41
CA PRO A 263 -10.59 -15.23 -19.66
C PRO A 263 -10.03 -14.10 -18.76
N ALA A 264 -10.57 -12.88 -18.84
CA ALA A 264 -10.02 -11.72 -18.15
C ALA A 264 -10.04 -11.83 -16.61
N ALA A 265 -10.92 -12.66 -16.05
CA ALA A 265 -11.00 -12.92 -14.61
C ALA A 265 -10.85 -14.41 -14.29
N ARG A 266 -10.16 -14.73 -13.18
CA ARG A 266 -10.01 -16.10 -12.66
C ARG A 266 -10.34 -16.18 -11.18
N ASN A 267 -10.91 -17.30 -10.77
CA ASN A 267 -11.13 -17.61 -9.36
C ASN A 267 -9.88 -18.22 -8.73
N VAL A 268 -9.59 -17.76 -7.52
CA VAL A 268 -8.65 -18.35 -6.58
C VAL A 268 -9.28 -18.36 -5.19
N HIS A 269 -8.79 -19.22 -4.31
CA HIS A 269 -9.34 -19.32 -2.96
C HIS A 269 -8.32 -19.66 -1.90
N PHE A 270 -8.66 -19.30 -0.67
CA PHE A 270 -8.08 -19.88 0.54
C PHE A 270 -9.02 -20.91 1.14
N ASP A 271 -8.44 -21.99 1.63
CA ASP A 271 -9.16 -23.14 2.17
C ASP A 271 -9.12 -23.12 3.71
N ASP A 272 -10.11 -23.76 4.30
CA ASP A 272 -10.18 -23.98 5.75
C ASP A 272 -10.47 -25.45 6.03
N SER A 273 -9.92 -25.95 7.14
CA SER A 273 -10.07 -27.35 7.53
C SER A 273 -10.43 -27.44 9.01
N LEU A 274 -11.25 -28.42 9.36
CA LEU A 274 -11.56 -28.74 10.74
C LEU A 274 -10.62 -29.86 11.21
N VAL A 275 -9.70 -29.56 12.12
CA VAL A 275 -8.78 -30.54 12.71
C VAL A 275 -8.98 -30.56 14.22
N ALA A 276 -9.38 -31.71 14.76
CA ALA A 276 -9.67 -31.90 16.19
C ALA A 276 -10.65 -30.85 16.77
N GLY A 277 -11.72 -30.54 16.01
CA GLY A 277 -12.74 -29.56 16.42
C GLY A 277 -12.29 -28.10 16.37
N LYS A 278 -11.06 -27.81 15.93
CA LYS A 278 -10.55 -26.44 15.74
C LYS A 278 -10.39 -26.13 14.26
N MET A 279 -10.70 -24.88 13.90
CA MET A 279 -10.49 -24.38 12.54
C MET A 279 -8.99 -24.17 12.31
N ARG A 280 -8.49 -24.70 11.20
CA ARG A 280 -7.11 -24.53 10.77
C ARG A 280 -7.09 -24.02 9.34
N PHE A 281 -6.36 -22.92 9.15
CA PHE A 281 -6.09 -22.32 7.86
C PHE A 281 -4.65 -22.68 7.44
N ASP A 282 -4.47 -23.14 6.20
CA ASP A 282 -3.14 -23.38 5.64
C ASP A 282 -2.52 -22.10 5.04
N TYR A 283 -3.34 -21.05 4.88
CA TYR A 283 -2.98 -19.75 4.29
C TYR A 283 -2.35 -19.87 2.90
N ARG A 284 -2.68 -20.92 2.15
CA ARG A 284 -2.22 -21.13 0.77
C ARG A 284 -3.31 -20.76 -0.23
N LEU A 285 -2.95 -19.92 -1.19
CA LEU A 285 -3.78 -19.56 -2.33
C LEU A 285 -3.82 -20.75 -3.31
N LYS A 286 -5.03 -21.17 -3.66
CA LYS A 286 -5.29 -22.30 -4.55
C LYS A 286 -6.08 -21.83 -5.76
N PRO A 287 -5.87 -22.41 -6.95
CA PRO A 287 -6.65 -22.07 -8.14
C PRO A 287 -8.10 -22.59 -8.01
N GLY A 288 -9.02 -21.91 -8.70
CA GLY A 288 -10.43 -22.26 -8.74
C GLY A 288 -11.25 -21.65 -7.60
N PRO A 289 -12.59 -21.76 -7.67
CA PRO A 289 -13.48 -21.30 -6.59
C PRO A 289 -13.41 -22.23 -5.37
N VAL A 290 -13.83 -21.73 -4.21
CA VAL A 290 -14.06 -22.57 -3.01
C VAL A 290 -15.08 -23.65 -3.35
N THR A 291 -14.73 -24.92 -3.13
CA THR A 291 -15.63 -26.05 -3.37
C THR A 291 -16.52 -26.40 -2.18
N ARG A 292 -16.12 -26.05 -0.95
CA ARG A 292 -16.86 -26.38 0.29
C ARG A 292 -16.65 -25.29 1.34
N SER A 293 -17.73 -24.85 1.99
CA SER A 293 -17.66 -23.98 3.17
C SER A 293 -17.92 -24.81 4.43
N ASN A 294 -16.96 -24.88 5.35
CA ASN A 294 -17.14 -25.64 6.59
C ASN A 294 -17.94 -24.90 7.66
N ALA A 295 -18.52 -23.73 7.34
CA ALA A 295 -19.26 -22.91 8.31
C ALA A 295 -20.34 -23.70 9.08
N LEU A 296 -21.07 -24.60 8.40
CA LEU A 296 -22.06 -25.48 9.03
C LEU A 296 -21.41 -26.53 9.95
N ALA A 297 -20.27 -27.10 9.55
CA ALA A 297 -19.51 -28.02 10.40
C ALA A 297 -18.95 -27.31 11.64
N ILE A 298 -18.59 -26.04 11.51
CA ILE A 298 -18.13 -25.17 12.60
C ILE A 298 -19.25 -24.89 13.58
N MET A 299 -20.45 -24.51 13.10
CA MET A 299 -21.61 -24.29 13.96
C MET A 299 -21.92 -25.54 14.79
N ARG A 300 -21.88 -26.72 14.17
CA ARG A 300 -22.05 -28.01 14.88
C ARG A 300 -20.95 -28.29 15.90
N ALA A 301 -19.68 -27.99 15.57
CA ALA A 301 -18.56 -28.20 16.48
C ALA A 301 -18.60 -27.32 17.74
N VAL A 302 -19.26 -26.16 17.67
CA VAL A 302 -19.49 -25.25 18.82
C VAL A 302 -20.80 -25.56 19.56
N GLY A 303 -21.52 -26.61 19.15
CA GLY A 303 -22.75 -27.07 19.80
C GLY A 303 -24.02 -26.35 19.35
N LEU A 304 -23.98 -25.65 18.21
CA LEU A 304 -25.18 -25.08 17.60
C LEU A 304 -25.88 -26.14 16.75
N GLU A 305 -27.16 -26.39 17.03
CA GLU A 305 -27.99 -27.28 16.21
C GLU A 305 -28.36 -26.58 14.90
N VAL A 306 -27.64 -26.92 13.82
CA VAL A 306 -27.91 -26.39 12.48
C VAL A 306 -28.23 -27.54 11.53
N THR A 307 -29.51 -27.64 11.15
CA THR A 307 -30.02 -28.46 10.06
C THR A 307 -29.62 -27.82 8.73
N ALA A 308 -28.96 -28.58 7.86
CA ALA A 308 -28.75 -28.12 6.49
C ALA A 308 -30.11 -28.10 5.80
N THR A 309 -30.60 -26.96 5.37
CA THR A 309 -31.65 -26.92 4.36
C THR A 309 -31.02 -27.36 3.05
N GLU A 310 -31.44 -28.52 2.55
CA GLU A 310 -31.24 -28.89 1.15
C GLU A 310 -32.08 -27.94 0.30
N ASP A 311 -31.56 -26.75 0.01
CA ASP A 311 -32.21 -25.84 -0.92
C ASP A 311 -31.93 -26.31 -2.36
N GLY A 312 -32.87 -27.12 -2.86
CA GLY A 312 -33.46 -27.00 -4.20
C GLY A 312 -32.57 -27.23 -5.41
N SER A 313 -32.36 -28.50 -5.77
CA SER A 313 -32.21 -28.88 -7.17
C SER A 313 -33.60 -29.09 -7.78
N ASP A 314 -34.06 -28.09 -8.53
CA ASP A 314 -35.00 -28.26 -9.66
C ASP A 314 -34.36 -27.62 -10.90
#